data_AF-B4R673-F1
#
_entry.id   AF-B4R673-F1
#
_cell.length_a   1.000
_cell.length_b   1.000
_cell.length_c   1.000
_cell.angle_alpha   90.00
_cell.angle_beta   90.00
_cell.angle_gamma   90.00
#
_symmetry.space_group_name_H-M   'P 1'
#
loop_
_entity.id
_entity.type
_entity.pdbx_description
1 polymer ?
#
loop_
_entity_poly.entity_id
_entity_poly.type
_entity_poly.pdbx_seq_one_letter_code
_entity_poly.pdbx_strand_id
1 'polypeptide(L)'
;MGNPLEARRLPRSGRVRILYAGWLLLVLVLRVVYQGKLFDSFRLPYHKPLPTEISELIRSNYTLINQEYLDYYPRELTVLTRNGSKDRFDYIQGLGKEGKFTTTSLIATMAYYNMMHWSTSRLTHIKEHIFLYQMVIYLRRHSLLKFAFDRKIKQLLSAGIIGYFVREFDASQYRKPFEEDYEVSPIPLDSFCGLYYVSSIWLSAAVVAFILELLSQRIVWLRRIFE
;
A
#
# COMPACT_ATOMS: atom_id res chain seq x y z
N MET A 1 2.75 -15.28 -44.22
CA MET A 1 3.97 -15.59 -44.99
C MET A 1 5.17 -15.22 -44.13
N GLY A 2 5.74 -16.21 -43.45
CA GLY A 2 6.88 -15.99 -42.55
C GLY A 2 8.14 -15.79 -43.36
N ASN A 3 8.85 -14.68 -43.11
CA ASN A 3 10.18 -14.46 -43.64
C ASN A 3 11.07 -15.63 -43.16
N PRO A 4 11.62 -16.49 -44.05
CA PRO A 4 12.52 -17.54 -43.62
C PRO A 4 13.74 -16.86 -43.03
N LEU A 5 13.91 -16.98 -41.71
CA LEU A 5 15.17 -16.61 -41.06
C LEU A 5 16.26 -17.37 -41.81
N GLU A 6 17.16 -16.67 -42.51
CA GLU A 6 18.32 -17.32 -43.10
C GLU A 6 19.00 -18.12 -41.98
N ALA A 7 19.06 -19.45 -42.11
CA ALA A 7 19.68 -20.36 -41.16
C ALA A 7 21.22 -20.22 -41.14
N ARG A 8 21.73 -18.98 -41.25
CA ARG A 8 23.04 -18.71 -41.82
C ARG A 8 24.18 -18.84 -40.84
N ARG A 9 23.96 -18.95 -39.53
CA ARG A 9 25.07 -19.07 -38.56
C ARG A 9 24.72 -19.86 -37.29
N LEU A 10 24.02 -20.99 -37.42
CA LEU A 10 24.00 -21.94 -36.30
C LEU A 10 25.40 -22.54 -36.14
N PRO A 11 26.01 -22.51 -34.94
CA PRO A 11 27.33 -23.08 -34.74
C PRO A 11 27.33 -24.58 -35.07
N ARG A 12 28.13 -24.96 -36.06
CA ARG A 12 28.24 -26.34 -36.55
C ARG A 12 29.11 -27.23 -35.65
N SER A 13 30.06 -26.64 -34.92
CA SER A 13 30.96 -27.36 -34.01
C SER A 13 30.29 -27.67 -32.66
N GLY A 14 30.46 -28.91 -32.16
CA GLY A 14 29.86 -29.38 -30.91
C GLY A 14 30.23 -28.54 -29.68
N ARG A 15 31.48 -28.05 -29.60
CA ARG A 15 31.94 -27.19 -28.50
C ARG A 15 31.22 -25.84 -28.49
N VAL A 16 31.01 -25.25 -29.67
CA VAL A 16 30.32 -23.95 -29.81
C VAL A 16 28.82 -24.10 -29.55
N ARG A 17 28.22 -25.26 -29.85
CA ARG A 17 26.83 -25.56 -29.47
C ARG A 17 26.64 -25.61 -27.95
N ILE A 18 27.59 -26.18 -27.21
CA ILE A 18 27.53 -26.22 -25.74
C ILE A 18 27.65 -24.82 -25.16
N LEU A 19 28.59 -24.01 -25.66
CA LEU A 19 28.72 -22.61 -25.25
C LEU A 19 27.46 -21.79 -25.56
N TYR A 20 26.90 -21.98 -26.75
CA TYR A 20 25.65 -21.32 -27.16
C TYR A 20 24.45 -21.75 -26.30
N ALA A 21 24.34 -23.04 -25.98
CA ALA A 21 23.31 -23.55 -25.08
C ALA A 21 23.47 -22.98 -23.66
N GLY A 22 24.71 -22.89 -23.15
CA GLY A 22 25.01 -22.24 -21.88
C GLY A 22 24.64 -20.75 -21.87
N TRP A 23 24.93 -20.03 -22.96
CA TRP A 23 24.53 -18.63 -23.14
C TRP A 23 23.01 -18.46 -23.15
N LEU A 24 22.28 -19.29 -23.89
CA LEU A 24 20.82 -19.26 -23.90
C LEU A 24 20.22 -19.56 -22.53
N LEU A 25 20.77 -20.53 -21.80
CA LEU A 25 20.35 -20.84 -20.43
C LEU A 25 20.58 -19.65 -19.51
N LEU A 26 21.74 -18.99 -19.61
CA LEU A 26 22.03 -17.78 -18.84
C LEU A 26 21.03 -16.65 -19.14
N VAL A 27 20.76 -16.37 -20.42
CA VAL A 27 19.79 -15.34 -20.83
C VAL A 27 18.38 -15.70 -20.34
N LEU A 28 18.00 -16.97 -20.39
CA LEU A 28 16.71 -17.44 -19.88
C LEU A 28 16.59 -17.20 -18.37
N VAL A 29 17.59 -17.61 -17.60
CA VAL A 29 17.63 -17.39 -16.15
C VAL A 29 17.56 -15.90 -15.82
N LEU A 30 18.36 -15.08 -16.50
CA LEU A 30 18.36 -13.62 -16.31
C LEU A 30 16.98 -13.02 -16.59
N ARG A 31 16.31 -13.45 -17.67
CA ARG A 31 14.97 -12.99 -18.03
C ARG A 31 13.94 -13.36 -16.97
N VAL A 32 13.97 -14.59 -16.46
CA VAL A 32 13.04 -15.06 -15.42
C VAL A 32 13.26 -14.30 -14.11
N VAL A 33 14.51 -14.13 -13.68
CA VAL A 33 14.84 -13.37 -12.46
C VAL A 33 14.41 -11.92 -12.59
N TYR A 34 14.66 -11.29 -13.74
CA TYR A 34 14.23 -9.92 -14.01
C TYR A 34 12.71 -9.79 -13.97
N GLN A 35 11.97 -10.66 -14.66
CA GLN A 35 10.51 -10.66 -14.65
C GLN A 35 9.93 -10.89 -13.25
N GLY A 36 10.51 -11.79 -12.47
CA GLY A 36 10.11 -12.04 -11.08
C GLY A 36 10.31 -10.81 -10.19
N LYS A 37 11.49 -10.18 -10.26
CA LYS A 37 11.76 -8.94 -9.52
C LYS A 37 10.88 -7.78 -9.93
N LEU A 38 10.59 -7.66 -11.22
CA LEU A 38 9.70 -6.63 -11.75
C LEU A 38 8.26 -6.84 -11.24
N PHE A 39 7.79 -8.08 -11.23
CA PHE A 39 6.49 -8.44 -10.66
C PHE A 39 6.40 -8.11 -9.17
N ASP A 40 7.42 -8.49 -8.39
CA ASP A 40 7.47 -8.16 -6.96
C ASP A 40 7.42 -6.65 -6.75
N SER A 41 8.20 -5.87 -7.52
CA SER A 41 8.22 -4.42 -7.40
C SER A 41 6.88 -3.76 -7.73
N PHE A 42 6.11 -4.28 -8.69
CA PHE A 42 4.79 -3.74 -9.05
C PHE A 42 3.67 -4.23 -8.12
N ARG A 43 3.88 -5.35 -7.42
CA ARG A 43 2.91 -5.88 -6.46
C ARG A 43 2.87 -5.06 -5.16
N LEU A 44 3.98 -4.46 -4.74
CA LEU A 44 3.98 -3.62 -3.55
C LEU A 44 3.16 -2.35 -3.83
N PRO A 45 2.16 -2.02 -2.99
CA PRO A 45 1.38 -0.80 -3.18
C PRO A 45 2.33 0.41 -3.12
N TYR A 46 2.28 1.26 -4.15
CA TYR A 46 3.05 2.51 -4.25
C TYR A 46 2.63 3.56 -3.21
N HIS A 47 1.66 3.23 -2.35
CA HIS A 47 1.15 4.11 -1.32
C HIS A 47 2.16 4.24 -0.18
N LYS A 48 2.41 5.48 0.23
CA LYS A 48 3.14 5.77 1.46
C LYS A 48 2.53 4.95 2.60
N PRO A 49 3.31 4.15 3.34
CA PRO A 49 2.76 3.34 4.41
C PRO A 49 2.04 4.26 5.39
N LEU A 50 0.81 3.88 5.75
CA LEU A 50 0.08 4.55 6.82
C LEU A 50 0.89 4.39 8.13
N PRO A 51 0.95 5.44 8.98
CA PRO A 51 1.58 5.33 10.28
C PRO A 51 0.99 4.16 11.07
N THR A 52 1.87 3.31 11.58
CA THR A 52 1.50 2.10 12.36
C THR A 52 1.65 2.28 13.86
N GLU A 53 2.36 3.33 14.28
CA GLU A 53 2.59 3.70 15.67
C GLU A 53 2.25 5.17 15.92
N ILE A 54 1.98 5.50 17.18
CA ILE A 54 1.76 6.87 17.63
C ILE A 54 3.04 7.72 17.45
N SER A 55 4.21 7.11 17.63
CA SER A 55 5.52 7.74 17.40
C SER A 55 5.64 8.30 15.98
N GLU A 56 5.18 7.55 14.98
CA GLU A 56 5.18 7.90 13.57
C GLU A 56 4.19 9.02 13.24
N LEU A 57 3.04 9.05 13.93
CA LEU A 57 2.08 10.16 13.81
C LEU A 57 2.69 11.48 14.27
N ILE A 58 3.36 11.46 15.42
CA ILE A 58 4.00 12.64 16.00
C ILE A 58 5.11 13.12 15.05
N ARG A 59 5.97 12.20 14.58
CA ARG A 59 7.05 12.52 13.62
C ARG A 59 6.52 13.08 12.31
N SER A 60 5.32 12.67 11.89
CA SER A 60 4.68 13.13 10.67
C SER A 60 3.88 14.43 10.84
N ASN A 61 3.84 15.02 12.04
CA ASN A 61 3.07 16.20 12.41
C ASN A 61 1.56 16.03 12.19
N TYR A 62 1.00 14.94 12.69
CA TYR A 62 -0.46 14.83 12.80
C TYR A 62 -0.97 15.68 13.97
N THR A 63 -2.14 16.29 13.80
CA THR A 63 -2.84 16.99 14.88
C THR A 63 -3.90 16.08 15.46
N LEU A 64 -3.81 15.82 16.76
CA LEU A 64 -4.78 15.04 17.53
C LEU A 64 -5.98 15.91 17.89
N ILE A 65 -7.17 15.49 17.50
CA ILE A 65 -8.44 16.12 17.86
C ILE A 65 -9.08 15.27 18.94
N ASN A 66 -9.14 15.79 20.17
CA ASN A 66 -9.69 15.05 21.29
C ASN A 66 -10.47 15.94 22.26
N GLN A 67 -11.22 15.34 23.18
CA GLN A 67 -11.91 16.07 24.24
C GLN A 67 -10.96 16.46 25.38
N GLU A 68 -9.90 15.69 25.57
CA GLU A 68 -8.96 15.83 26.68
C GLU A 68 -7.52 15.67 26.20
N TYR A 69 -6.58 16.27 26.94
CA TYR A 69 -5.15 16.03 26.70
C TYR A 69 -4.79 14.63 27.16
N LEU A 70 -3.95 13.96 26.37
CA LEU A 70 -3.47 12.60 26.64
C LEU A 70 -1.97 12.63 26.78
N ASP A 71 -1.43 12.00 27.82
CA ASP A 71 -0.01 12.13 28.19
C ASP A 71 0.96 11.58 27.14
N TYR A 72 0.51 10.63 26.31
CA TYR A 72 1.31 10.05 25.24
C TYR A 72 1.40 10.93 23.98
N TYR A 73 0.62 12.02 23.90
CA TYR A 73 0.59 12.90 22.73
C TYR A 73 1.01 14.33 23.07
N PRO A 74 1.86 14.99 22.27
CA PRO A 74 2.28 16.37 22.53
C PRO A 74 1.09 17.34 22.56
N ARG A 75 1.07 18.22 23.57
CA ARG A 75 0.02 19.24 23.72
C ARG A 75 -0.01 20.23 22.55
N GLU A 76 1.15 20.55 21.98
CA GLU A 76 1.30 21.44 20.82
C GLU A 76 0.59 20.91 19.57
N LEU A 77 0.52 19.58 19.45
CA LEU A 77 -0.16 18.89 18.35
C LEU A 77 -1.57 18.43 18.75
N THR A 78 -2.12 18.89 19.88
CA THR A 78 -3.45 18.48 20.35
C THR A 78 -4.42 19.66 20.34
N VAL A 79 -5.52 19.50 19.61
CA VAL A 79 -6.63 20.46 19.58
C VAL A 79 -7.81 19.88 20.35
N LEU A 80 -8.28 20.62 21.34
CA LEU A 80 -9.43 20.23 22.14
C LEU A 80 -10.73 20.60 21.44
N THR A 81 -11.65 19.65 21.37
CA THR A 81 -13.03 19.87 20.91
C THR A 81 -14.02 19.24 21.89
N ARG A 82 -15.16 19.89 22.12
CA ARG A 82 -16.26 19.31 22.90
C ARG A 82 -17.13 18.34 22.10
N ASN A 83 -16.85 18.20 20.81
CA ASN A 83 -17.69 17.43 19.91
C ASN A 83 -17.61 15.92 20.19
N GLY A 84 -18.64 15.19 19.77
CA GLY A 84 -18.68 13.74 19.92
C GLY A 84 -17.72 13.03 18.95
N SER A 85 -17.55 11.71 19.11
CA SER A 85 -16.73 10.92 18.19
C SER A 85 -17.19 11.02 16.73
N LYS A 86 -18.51 11.05 16.49
CA LYS A 86 -19.08 11.20 15.15
C LYS A 86 -18.65 12.50 14.48
N ASP A 87 -18.84 13.63 15.15
CA ASP A 87 -18.50 14.94 14.58
C ASP A 87 -17.00 15.08 14.30
N ARG A 88 -16.16 14.46 15.15
CA ARG A 88 -14.71 14.39 14.90
C ARG A 88 -14.38 13.57 13.66
N PHE A 89 -15.07 12.45 13.46
CA PHE A 89 -14.94 11.65 12.24
C PHE A 89 -15.37 12.43 11.01
N ASP A 90 -16.53 13.08 11.05
CA ASP A 90 -17.05 13.92 9.97
C ASP A 90 -16.07 15.07 9.63
N TYR A 91 -15.48 15.70 10.65
CA TYR A 91 -14.48 16.75 10.49
C TYR A 91 -13.20 16.24 9.80
N ILE A 92 -12.65 15.12 10.27
CA ILE A 92 -11.44 14.52 9.67
C ILE A 92 -11.71 14.11 8.23
N GLN A 93 -12.87 13.53 7.97
CA GLN A 93 -13.26 13.07 6.63
C GLN A 93 -13.49 14.23 5.65
N GLY A 94 -14.06 15.33 6.12
CA GLY A 94 -14.29 16.54 5.31
C GLY A 94 -13.01 17.23 4.82
N LEU A 95 -11.90 17.08 5.55
CA LEU A 95 -10.60 17.68 5.20
C LEU A 95 -9.82 16.88 4.14
N GLY A 96 -10.26 15.67 3.82
CA GLY A 96 -9.68 14.85 2.76
C GLY A 96 -8.22 14.43 3.04
N LYS A 97 -7.45 14.19 1.97
CA LYS A 97 -6.10 13.59 2.04
C LYS A 97 -5.00 14.56 2.52
N GLU A 98 -5.28 15.86 2.50
CA GLU A 98 -4.28 16.88 2.89
C GLU A 98 -4.29 17.15 4.39
N GLY A 99 -5.40 16.84 5.07
CA GLY A 99 -5.52 16.99 6.51
C GLY A 99 -4.74 15.91 7.26
N LYS A 100 -3.66 16.30 7.94
CA LYS A 100 -2.94 15.43 8.88
C LYS A 100 -3.62 15.45 10.24
N PHE A 101 -4.78 14.82 10.35
CA PHE A 101 -5.54 14.77 11.59
C PHE A 101 -5.72 13.34 12.09
N THR A 102 -5.76 13.20 13.41
CA THR A 102 -6.03 11.93 14.09
C THR A 102 -6.97 12.17 15.26
N THR A 103 -7.68 11.15 15.69
CA THR A 103 -8.58 11.20 16.85
C THR A 103 -8.50 9.89 17.61
N THR A 104 -8.81 9.94 18.90
CA THR A 104 -9.00 8.74 19.71
C THR A 104 -10.48 8.36 19.78
N SER A 105 -10.74 7.06 19.63
CA SER A 105 -12.07 6.49 19.80
C SER A 105 -11.97 4.99 20.09
N LEU A 106 -13.04 4.43 20.66
CA LEU A 106 -13.20 2.97 20.67
C LEU A 106 -13.25 2.45 19.23
N ILE A 107 -12.55 1.36 18.96
CA ILE A 107 -12.53 0.70 17.65
C ILE A 107 -13.95 0.41 17.17
N ALA A 108 -14.82 -0.06 18.08
CA ALA A 108 -16.22 -0.34 17.75
C ALA A 108 -17.00 0.89 17.25
N THR A 109 -16.71 2.09 17.76
CA THR A 109 -17.37 3.32 17.30
C THR A 109 -16.93 3.72 15.90
N MET A 110 -15.62 3.63 15.62
CA MET A 110 -15.09 3.89 14.28
C MET A 110 -15.59 2.84 13.27
N ALA A 111 -15.59 1.57 13.67
CA ALA A 111 -16.13 0.46 12.88
C ALA A 111 -17.59 0.70 12.47
N TYR A 112 -18.45 1.05 13.44
CA TYR A 112 -19.84 1.37 13.18
C TYR A 112 -19.99 2.56 12.22
N TYR A 113 -19.19 3.60 12.43
CA TYR A 113 -19.19 4.78 11.56
C TYR A 113 -18.81 4.43 10.12
N ASN A 114 -17.75 3.63 9.94
CA ASN A 114 -17.31 3.15 8.63
C ASN A 114 -18.38 2.27 7.96
N MET A 115 -19.05 1.41 8.72
CA MET A 115 -20.16 0.58 8.21
C MET A 115 -21.31 1.46 7.70
N MET A 116 -21.68 2.52 8.43
CA MET A 116 -22.74 3.43 8.01
C MET A 116 -22.35 4.29 6.79
N HIS A 117 -21.07 4.66 6.69
CA HIS A 117 -20.52 5.52 5.64
C HIS A 117 -19.62 4.74 4.66
N TRP A 118 -20.01 3.51 4.32
CA TRP A 118 -19.16 2.54 3.62
C TRP A 118 -18.57 3.04 2.29
N SER A 119 -19.28 3.91 1.56
CA SER A 119 -18.87 4.45 0.25
C SER A 119 -18.03 5.72 0.34
N THR A 120 -18.01 6.38 1.49
CA THR A 120 -17.38 7.70 1.65
C THR A 120 -16.26 7.70 2.67
N SER A 121 -16.32 6.81 3.68
CA SER A 121 -15.35 6.77 4.75
C SER A 121 -13.99 6.30 4.27
N ARG A 122 -12.97 7.05 4.66
CA ARG A 122 -11.55 6.74 4.45
C ARG A 122 -10.80 6.64 5.77
N LEU A 123 -11.55 6.56 6.88
CA LEU A 123 -10.99 6.53 8.22
C LEU A 123 -10.37 5.17 8.48
N THR A 124 -9.14 5.19 8.98
CA THR A 124 -8.38 4.01 9.37
C THR A 124 -7.86 4.19 10.78
N HIS A 125 -7.50 3.07 11.41
CA HIS A 125 -6.93 3.05 12.74
C HIS A 125 -5.48 2.57 12.69
N ILE A 126 -4.75 2.95 13.74
CA ILE A 126 -3.40 2.50 14.02
C ILE A 126 -3.48 1.21 14.83
N LYS A 127 -2.55 0.29 14.61
CA LYS A 127 -2.57 -1.04 15.26
C LYS A 127 -2.22 -0.96 16.75
N GLU A 128 -1.59 0.12 17.18
CA GLU A 128 -1.23 0.36 18.56
C GLU A 128 -2.46 0.64 19.43
N HIS A 129 -2.72 -0.24 20.41
CA HIS A 129 -3.79 -0.04 21.37
C HIS A 129 -3.34 0.86 22.51
N ILE A 130 -4.11 1.92 22.74
CA ILE A 130 -3.78 2.97 23.72
C ILE A 130 -4.37 2.63 25.08
N PHE A 131 -5.66 2.30 25.10
CA PHE A 131 -6.42 2.03 26.31
C PHE A 131 -7.29 0.80 26.13
N LEU A 132 -7.37 -0.01 27.19
CA LEU A 132 -8.29 -1.13 27.26
C LEU A 132 -9.51 -0.73 28.10
N TYR A 133 -10.57 -0.34 27.41
CA TYR A 133 -11.84 0.04 28.05
C TYR A 133 -12.70 -1.20 28.29
N GLN A 134 -13.24 -1.31 29.52
CA GLN A 134 -14.25 -2.29 29.85
C GLN A 134 -15.62 -1.59 29.85
N MET A 135 -16.52 -2.02 28.96
CA MET A 135 -17.90 -1.54 28.96
C MET A 135 -18.67 -2.21 30.09
N VAL A 136 -19.27 -1.40 30.96
CA VAL A 136 -20.04 -1.86 32.12
C VAL A 136 -21.40 -1.19 32.16
N ILE A 137 -22.39 -1.89 32.73
CA ILE A 137 -23.72 -1.34 32.98
C ILE A 137 -23.75 -0.84 34.42
N TYR A 138 -23.92 0.47 34.59
CA TYR A 138 -24.08 1.06 35.91
C TYR A 138 -25.50 0.84 36.44
N LEU A 139 -25.58 0.37 37.67
CA LEU A 139 -26.83 0.22 38.43
C LEU A 139 -26.75 1.07 39.70
N ARG A 140 -27.91 1.41 40.28
CA ARG A 140 -27.97 2.11 41.57
C ARG A 140 -27.24 1.27 42.64
N ARG A 141 -26.53 1.94 43.56
CA ARG A 141 -25.64 1.34 44.57
C ARG A 141 -26.21 0.13 45.31
N HIS A 142 -27.51 0.16 45.65
CA HIS A 142 -28.20 -0.91 46.38
C HIS A 142 -29.25 -1.65 45.52
N SER A 143 -29.03 -1.72 44.21
CA SER A 143 -29.93 -2.45 43.32
C SER A 143 -29.77 -3.95 43.48
N LEU A 144 -30.86 -4.63 43.85
CA LEU A 144 -30.93 -6.09 43.90
C LEU A 144 -30.75 -6.72 42.49
N LEU A 145 -31.01 -5.95 41.43
CA LEU A 145 -30.90 -6.42 40.04
C LEU A 145 -29.45 -6.69 39.61
N LYS A 146 -28.45 -6.17 40.34
CA LYS A 146 -27.04 -6.39 40.00
C LYS A 146 -26.72 -7.86 39.81
N PHE A 147 -27.14 -8.70 40.75
CA PHE A 147 -26.86 -10.14 40.70
C PHE A 147 -27.60 -10.83 39.55
N ALA A 148 -28.83 -10.40 39.27
CA ALA A 148 -29.62 -10.93 38.15
C ALA A 148 -28.98 -10.58 36.79
N PHE A 149 -28.58 -9.31 36.60
CA PHE A 149 -27.87 -8.86 35.40
C PHE A 149 -26.54 -9.58 35.23
N ASP A 150 -25.69 -9.63 36.26
CA ASP A 150 -24.40 -10.31 36.20
C ASP A 150 -24.56 -11.78 35.82
N ARG A 151 -25.54 -12.49 36.42
CA ARG A 151 -25.82 -13.89 36.08
C ARG A 151 -26.28 -14.04 34.64
N LYS A 152 -27.16 -13.15 34.15
CA LYS A 152 -27.68 -13.22 32.78
C LYS A 152 -26.61 -12.89 31.76
N ILE A 153 -25.80 -11.87 31.98
CA ILE A 153 -24.67 -11.53 31.09
C ILE A 153 -23.68 -12.70 31.02
N LYS A 154 -23.35 -13.33 32.15
CA LYS A 154 -22.50 -14.54 32.17
C LYS A 154 -23.13 -15.69 31.39
N GLN A 155 -24.44 -15.92 31.53
CA GLN A 155 -25.15 -16.95 30.76
C GLN A 155 -25.09 -16.66 29.24
N LEU A 156 -25.28 -15.41 28.82
CA LEU A 156 -25.18 -15.01 27.42
C LEU A 156 -23.75 -15.16 26.89
N LEU A 157 -22.74 -14.84 27.70
CA LEU A 157 -21.34 -15.02 27.35
C LEU A 157 -21.00 -16.51 27.19
N SER A 158 -21.40 -17.36 28.16
CA SER A 158 -21.13 -18.80 28.12
C SER A 158 -21.87 -19.51 26.99
N ALA A 159 -23.05 -19.02 26.61
CA ALA A 159 -23.80 -19.54 25.47
C ALA A 159 -23.22 -19.09 24.11
N GLY A 160 -22.20 -18.21 24.10
CA GLY A 160 -21.60 -17.68 22.87
C GLY A 160 -22.43 -16.62 22.17
N ILE A 161 -23.54 -16.16 22.76
CA ILE A 161 -24.44 -15.16 22.14
C ILE A 161 -23.71 -13.82 21.95
N ILE A 162 -22.95 -13.39 22.96
CA ILE A 162 -22.13 -12.17 22.84
C ILE A 162 -21.07 -12.34 21.75
N GLY A 163 -20.42 -13.50 21.70
CA GLY A 163 -19.43 -13.81 20.66
C GLY A 163 -20.02 -13.81 19.25
N TYR A 164 -21.26 -14.27 19.08
CA TYR A 164 -21.98 -14.20 17.82
C TYR A 164 -22.18 -12.75 17.35
N PHE A 165 -22.67 -11.86 18.23
CA PHE A 165 -22.83 -10.44 17.90
C PHE A 165 -21.51 -9.74 17.63
N VAL A 166 -20.46 -10.03 18.42
CA VAL A 166 -19.12 -9.50 18.19
C VAL A 166 -18.61 -9.94 16.82
N ARG A 167 -18.77 -11.21 16.46
CA ARG A 167 -18.32 -11.70 15.15
C ARG A 167 -19.09 -11.08 13.99
N GLU A 168 -20.40 -10.90 14.12
CA GLU A 168 -21.21 -10.22 13.10
C GLU A 168 -20.76 -8.77 12.92
N PHE A 169 -20.48 -8.08 14.03
CA PHE A 169 -20.00 -6.72 14.01
C PHE A 169 -18.55 -6.61 13.52
N ASP A 170 -17.66 -7.50 13.93
CA ASP A 170 -16.27 -7.56 13.47
C ASP A 170 -16.18 -7.96 12.00
N ALA A 171 -17.09 -8.81 11.50
CA ALA A 171 -17.17 -9.10 10.06
C ALA A 171 -17.37 -7.81 9.25
N SER A 172 -18.07 -6.81 9.80
CA SER A 172 -18.16 -5.48 9.20
C SER A 172 -16.86 -4.66 9.29
N GLN A 173 -16.01 -4.90 10.30
CA GLN A 173 -14.67 -4.30 10.42
C GLN A 173 -13.68 -4.87 9.40
N TYR A 174 -13.74 -6.17 9.15
CA TYR A 174 -12.91 -6.86 8.16
C TYR A 174 -13.45 -6.77 6.73
N ARG A 175 -14.72 -6.35 6.57
CA ARG A 175 -15.25 -5.95 5.28
C ARG A 175 -14.60 -4.63 4.93
N LYS A 176 -13.47 -4.74 4.22
CA LYS A 176 -12.72 -3.58 3.74
C LYS A 176 -13.71 -2.54 3.22
N PRO A 177 -13.67 -1.28 3.70
CA PRO A 177 -14.49 -0.21 3.10
C PRO A 177 -14.26 -0.27 1.60
N PHE A 178 -15.31 -0.11 0.78
CA PHE A 178 -15.31 -0.38 -0.67
C PHE A 178 -13.98 0.05 -1.29
N GLU A 179 -13.00 -0.86 -1.27
CA GLU A 179 -11.87 -0.84 -2.16
C GLU A 179 -12.61 -1.17 -3.42
N GLU A 180 -12.80 -0.17 -4.30
CA GLU A 180 -13.06 -0.42 -5.70
C GLU A 180 -12.27 -1.68 -6.03
N ASP A 181 -13.00 -2.77 -6.34
CA ASP A 181 -12.44 -4.11 -6.60
C ASP A 181 -11.08 -3.89 -7.22
N TYR A 182 -9.98 -4.31 -6.57
CA TYR A 182 -8.60 -3.99 -7.01
C TYR A 182 -8.50 -4.12 -8.54
N GLU A 183 -8.85 -3.05 -9.25
CA GLU A 183 -8.62 -2.91 -10.65
C GLU A 183 -7.13 -2.74 -10.61
N VAL A 184 -6.44 -3.75 -11.14
CA VAL A 184 -4.99 -3.76 -11.24
C VAL A 184 -4.61 -2.40 -11.78
N SER A 185 -4.16 -1.51 -10.88
CA SER A 185 -4.08 -0.10 -11.22
C SER A 185 -3.15 -0.05 -12.42
N PRO A 186 -3.63 0.46 -13.57
CA PRO A 186 -2.82 0.46 -14.77
C PRO A 186 -1.53 1.18 -14.43
N ILE A 187 -0.39 0.51 -14.65
CA ILE A 187 0.92 1.02 -14.26
C ILE A 187 1.02 2.45 -14.82
N PRO A 188 1.14 3.48 -13.96
CA PRO A 188 1.08 4.85 -14.43
C PRO A 188 2.26 5.09 -15.39
N LEU A 189 2.02 5.86 -16.45
CA LEU A 189 3.05 6.18 -17.45
C LEU A 189 4.29 6.82 -16.82
N ASP A 190 4.12 7.54 -15.72
CA ASP A 190 5.20 8.14 -14.93
C ASP A 190 6.24 7.11 -14.45
N SER A 191 5.81 5.88 -14.15
CA SER A 191 6.73 4.80 -13.76
C SER A 191 7.68 4.37 -14.88
N PHE A 192 7.34 4.65 -16.15
CA PHE A 192 8.17 4.32 -17.31
C PHE A 192 9.14 5.43 -17.72
N CYS A 193 9.16 6.56 -16.99
CA CYS A 193 10.03 7.69 -17.28
C CYS A 193 11.51 7.28 -17.40
N GLY A 194 12.00 6.44 -16.47
CA GLY A 194 13.36 5.90 -16.53
C GLY A 194 13.63 5.04 -17.77
N LEU A 195 12.66 4.25 -18.22
CA LEU A 195 12.78 3.43 -19.43
C LEU A 195 12.91 4.32 -20.68
N TYR A 196 12.10 5.38 -20.77
CA TYR A 196 12.16 6.34 -21.87
C TYR A 196 13.49 7.11 -21.90
N TYR A 197 14.03 7.48 -20.72
CA TYR A 197 15.35 8.11 -20.65
C TYR A 197 16.45 7.19 -21.18
N VAL A 198 16.50 5.94 -20.70
CA VAL A 198 17.53 4.98 -21.14
C VAL A 198 17.39 4.68 -22.63
N SER A 199 16.17 4.46 -23.14
CA SER A 199 15.96 4.18 -24.56
C SER A 199 16.34 5.38 -25.45
N SER A 200 16.02 6.61 -25.02
CA SER A 200 16.42 7.83 -25.73
C SER A 200 17.94 7.98 -25.79
N ILE A 201 18.66 7.69 -24.70
CA ILE A 201 20.14 7.71 -24.67
C ILE A 201 20.70 6.70 -25.68
N TRP A 202 20.23 5.45 -25.67
CA TRP A 202 20.73 4.43 -26.60
C TRP A 202 20.39 4.73 -28.05
N LEU A 203 19.19 5.23 -28.34
CA LEU A 203 18.81 5.65 -29.69
C LEU A 203 19.66 6.83 -30.17
N SER A 204 19.92 7.81 -29.30
CA SER A 204 20.79 8.94 -29.65
C SER A 204 22.22 8.48 -29.93
N ALA A 205 22.75 7.55 -29.13
CA ALA A 205 24.07 6.95 -29.36
C ALA A 205 24.12 6.18 -30.70
N ALA A 206 23.07 5.44 -31.04
CA ALA A 206 22.99 4.73 -32.31
C ALA A 206 22.95 5.69 -33.51
N VAL A 207 22.19 6.78 -33.40
CA VAL A 207 22.16 7.84 -34.43
C VAL A 207 23.54 8.48 -34.61
N VAL A 208 24.24 8.78 -33.50
CA VAL A 208 25.61 9.30 -33.56
C VAL A 208 26.56 8.31 -34.24
N ALA A 209 26.50 7.03 -33.87
CA ALA A 209 27.32 6.00 -34.50
C ALA A 209 27.05 5.88 -36.02
N PHE A 210 25.78 5.95 -36.43
CA PHE A 210 25.40 5.90 -37.84
C PHE A 210 25.90 7.14 -38.62
N ILE A 211 25.82 8.33 -38.01
CA ILE A 211 26.37 9.56 -38.59
C ILE A 211 27.90 9.44 -38.74
N LEU A 212 28.58 8.89 -37.73
CA LEU A 212 30.03 8.63 -37.79
C LEU A 212 30.39 7.63 -38.89
N GLU A 213 29.61 6.56 -39.06
CA GLU A 213 29.79 5.59 -40.16
C GLU A 213 29.63 6.27 -41.52
N LEU A 214 28.59 7.08 -41.70
CA LEU A 214 28.34 7.82 -42.94
C LEU A 214 29.46 8.84 -43.25
N LEU A 215 29.96 9.53 -42.22
CA LEU A 215 31.09 10.45 -42.33
C LEU A 215 32.41 9.71 -42.64
N SER A 216 32.59 8.52 -42.07
CA SER A 216 33.76 7.66 -42.30
C SER A 216 33.87 7.21 -43.77
N GLN A 217 32.73 6.95 -44.42
CA GLN A 217 32.71 6.66 -45.86
C GLN A 217 33.16 7.84 -46.74
N ARG A 218 33.01 9.08 -46.23
CA ARG A 218 33.35 10.31 -46.97
C ARG A 218 34.73 10.89 -46.62
N ILE A 219 35.27 10.58 -45.44
CA ILE A 219 36.51 11.16 -44.91
C ILE A 219 37.53 10.04 -44.60
N VAL A 220 38.64 10.01 -45.34
CA VAL A 220 39.69 8.98 -45.27
C VAL A 220 40.30 8.82 -43.87
N TRP A 221 40.31 9.88 -43.06
CA TRP A 221 40.86 9.85 -41.70
C TRP A 221 40.00 9.05 -40.70
N LEU A 222 38.66 9.07 -40.84
CA LEU A 222 37.72 8.32 -40.00
C LEU A 222 37.63 6.83 -40.37
N ARG A 223 38.01 6.49 -41.61
CA ARG A 223 38.07 5.09 -42.08
C ARG A 223 39.03 4.23 -41.26
N ARG A 224 40.10 4.82 -40.73
CA ARG A 224 41.14 4.13 -39.95
C ARG A 224 40.70 3.74 -38.52
N ILE A 225 39.56 4.24 -38.04
CA ILE A 225 39.01 3.92 -36.70
C ILE A 225 37.97 2.78 -36.76
N PHE A 226 37.37 2.54 -37.93
CA PHE A 226 36.29 1.56 -38.14
C PHE A 226 36.71 0.29 -38.90
N GLU A 227 37.96 0.23 -39.39
CA GLU A 227 38.66 -1.00 -39.84
C GLU A 227 39.34 -1.70 -38.65
#